data_AF-A0A9E2QDW2-F1
#
_entry.id   AF-A0A9E2QDW2-F1
#
_cell.length_a   1.000
_cell.length_b   1.000
_cell.length_c   1.000
_cell.angle_alpha   90.00
_cell.angle_beta   90.00
_cell.angle_gamma   90.00
#
_symmetry.space_group_name_H-M   'P 1'
#
loop_
_entity.id
_entity.type
_entity.pdbx_description
1 polymer ?
#
loop_
_entity_poly.entity_id
_entity_poly.type
_entity_poly.pdbx_seq_one_letter_code
_entity_poly.pdbx_strand_id
1 'polypeptide(L)'
;MKDIYFDKEKTGYRLAVLFREKILGNFADTPVPVLDGREIQRWWFVIERMLDRDGRNPETVKEVIIYSQLNDFWRTIVVNPDSLRKHFDKMRLQLRKDLGEDKPNNGPSTYDSPKTARNKKRQELQRALGRRVEPRRYRKDE
;
A
#
# COMPACT_ATOMS: atom_id res chain seq x y z
N MET A 1 -0.03 26.04 25.19
CA MET A 1 0.23 24.88 24.30
C MET A 1 -1.02 24.68 23.47
N LYS A 2 -0.94 24.53 22.14
CA LYS A 2 -2.09 24.04 21.37
C LYS A 2 -2.27 22.57 21.71
N ASP A 3 -3.44 22.20 22.22
CA ASP A 3 -3.78 20.82 22.50
C ASP A 3 -3.61 19.97 21.24
N ILE A 4 -3.01 18.80 21.42
CA ILE A 4 -2.81 17.86 20.34
C ILE A 4 -4.16 17.19 20.08
N TYR A 5 -4.94 17.75 19.16
CA TYR A 5 -6.21 17.14 18.75
C TYR A 5 -5.92 15.95 17.82
N PHE A 6 -6.32 14.76 18.26
CA PHE A 6 -6.37 13.55 17.44
C PHE A 6 -7.82 13.13 17.31
N ASP A 7 -8.37 13.27 16.11
CA ASP A 7 -9.60 12.56 15.79
C ASP A 7 -9.22 11.14 15.35
N LYS A 8 -9.28 10.19 16.28
CA LYS A 8 -8.93 8.79 16.03
C LYS A 8 -9.92 8.10 15.07
N GLU A 9 -11.10 8.69 14.89
CA GLU A 9 -12.12 8.20 13.97
C GLU A 9 -11.84 8.63 12.52
N LYS A 10 -11.01 9.65 12.32
CA LYS A 10 -10.63 10.07 10.97
C LYS A 10 -9.82 9.01 10.25
N THR A 11 -10.22 8.79 9.00
CA THR A 11 -9.56 7.88 8.06
C THR A 11 -8.06 8.16 7.92
N GLY A 12 -7.64 9.43 7.86
CA GLY A 12 -6.21 9.76 7.76
C GLY A 12 -5.41 9.34 8.99
N TYR A 13 -5.99 9.42 10.20
CA TYR A 13 -5.29 8.99 11.41
C TYR A 13 -5.08 7.47 11.39
N ARG A 14 -6.14 6.73 11.08
CA ARG A 14 -6.08 5.26 10.95
C ARG A 14 -5.06 4.81 9.91
N LEU A 15 -4.95 5.52 8.79
CA LEU A 15 -3.94 5.26 7.75
C LEU A 15 -2.51 5.60 8.21
N ALA A 16 -2.32 6.67 8.99
CA ALA A 16 -1.02 7.00 9.57
C ALA A 16 -0.57 5.94 10.59
N VAL A 17 -1.49 5.44 11.42
CA VAL A 17 -1.24 4.33 12.36
C VAL A 17 -0.91 3.05 11.59
N LEU A 18 -1.69 2.70 10.56
CA LEU A 18 -1.39 1.55 9.70
C LEU A 18 0.01 1.64 9.10
N PHE A 19 0.40 2.81 8.59
CA PHE A 19 1.72 2.99 7.99
C PHE A 19 2.84 2.76 9.01
N ARG A 20 2.68 3.29 10.23
CA ARG A 20 3.58 3.03 11.36
C ARG A 20 3.70 1.54 11.67
N GLU A 21 2.57 0.84 11.80
CA GLU A 21 2.55 -0.61 12.08
C GLU A 21 3.26 -1.41 11.00
N LYS A 22 3.11 -1.02 9.73
CA LYS A 22 3.77 -1.72 8.61
C LYS A 22 5.28 -1.50 8.59
N ILE A 23 5.77 -0.33 8.99
CA ILE A 23 7.22 -0.08 9.16
C ILE A 23 7.76 -0.95 10.30
N LEU A 24 7.10 -0.94 11.47
CA LEU A 24 7.54 -1.74 12.62
C LEU A 24 7.50 -3.25 12.36
N GLY A 25 6.52 -3.73 11.58
CA GLY A 25 6.44 -5.13 11.19
C GLY A 25 7.62 -5.61 10.34
N ASN A 26 8.29 -4.70 9.63
CA ASN A 26 9.49 -5.00 8.85
C ASN A 26 10.77 -4.80 9.65
N PHE A 27 10.80 -3.76 10.49
CA PHE A 27 11.97 -3.32 11.23
C PHE A 27 11.56 -2.85 12.63
N ALA A 28 11.49 -3.77 13.58
CA ALA A 28 10.97 -3.53 14.92
C ALA A 28 11.66 -2.35 15.66
N ASP A 29 12.96 -2.16 15.42
CA ASP A 29 13.78 -1.13 16.08
C ASP A 29 13.84 0.20 15.31
N THR A 30 13.02 0.36 14.25
CA THR A 30 13.02 1.62 13.49
C THR A 30 12.39 2.75 14.30
N PRO A 31 13.04 3.92 14.38
CA PRO A 31 12.44 5.09 15.01
C PRO A 31 11.21 5.54 14.21
N VAL A 32 10.03 5.26 14.77
CA VAL A 32 8.74 5.74 14.27
C VAL A 32 8.04 6.57 15.35
N PRO A 33 7.12 7.48 14.99
CA PRO A 33 6.40 8.27 15.97
C PRO A 33 5.70 7.41 17.04
N VAL A 34 5.75 7.85 18.29
CA VAL A 34 4.89 7.30 19.34
C VAL A 34 3.44 7.67 19.03
N LEU A 35 2.51 6.73 19.30
CA LEU A 35 1.08 6.99 19.17
C LEU A 35 0.66 8.12 20.10
N ASP A 36 -0.34 8.89 19.69
CA ASP A 36 -0.84 10.05 20.43
C ASP A 36 0.24 11.13 20.76
N GLY A 37 1.40 11.07 20.08
CA GLY A 37 2.47 12.08 20.16
C GLY A 37 2.45 13.11 19.03
N ARG A 38 3.14 14.24 19.22
CA ARG A 38 3.23 15.31 18.21
C ARG A 38 3.70 14.82 16.83
N GLU A 39 4.60 13.85 16.80
CA GLU A 39 5.14 13.32 15.55
C GLU A 39 4.12 12.50 14.75
N ILE A 40 3.23 11.74 15.41
CA ILE A 40 2.17 11.02 14.70
C ILE A 40 1.11 12.01 14.18
N GLN A 41 0.94 13.15 14.84
CA GLN A 41 0.09 14.23 14.35
C GLN A 41 0.60 14.79 13.01
N ARG A 42 1.92 14.96 12.85
CA ARG A 42 2.52 15.36 11.57
C ARG A 42 2.26 14.33 10.49
N TRP A 43 2.41 13.05 10.82
CA TRP A 43 2.12 11.95 9.90
C TRP A 43 0.66 11.98 9.44
N TRP A 44 -0.27 12.10 10.39
CA TRP A 44 -1.69 12.26 10.12
C TRP A 44 -1.98 13.44 9.19
N PHE A 45 -1.42 14.64 9.46
CA PHE A 45 -1.62 15.81 8.59
C PHE A 45 -1.12 15.60 7.16
N VAL A 46 -0.03 14.87 6.97
CA VAL A 46 0.45 14.55 5.61
C VAL A 46 -0.55 13.64 4.90
N ILE A 47 -1.06 12.61 5.59
CA ILE A 47 -2.05 11.70 5.01
C ILE A 47 -3.38 12.40 4.74
N GLU A 48 -3.89 13.24 5.64
CA GLU A 48 -5.10 14.04 5.38
C GLU A 48 -4.91 14.94 4.17
N ARG A 49 -3.73 15.56 3.99
CA ARG A 49 -3.44 16.32 2.76
C ARG A 49 -3.51 15.44 1.51
N MET A 50 -3.10 14.17 1.58
CA MET A 50 -3.26 13.24 0.46
C MET A 50 -4.75 12.97 0.17
N LEU A 51 -5.58 12.80 1.20
CA LEU A 51 -7.00 12.53 1.02
C LEU A 51 -7.75 13.77 0.50
N ASP A 52 -7.58 14.90 1.18
CA ASP A 52 -8.37 16.10 0.95
C ASP A 52 -7.83 16.95 -0.20
N ARG A 53 -6.52 17.24 -0.20
CA ARG A 53 -5.91 18.18 -1.16
C ARG A 53 -5.47 17.50 -2.44
N ASP A 54 -4.92 16.29 -2.34
CA ASP A 54 -4.52 15.51 -3.52
C ASP A 54 -5.66 14.64 -4.06
N GLY A 55 -6.83 14.62 -3.39
CA GLY A 55 -8.02 13.88 -3.82
C GLY A 55 -7.80 12.36 -3.89
N ARG A 56 -6.88 11.81 -3.09
CA ARG A 56 -6.58 10.36 -3.14
C ARG A 56 -7.67 9.58 -2.44
N ASN A 57 -8.18 8.55 -3.11
CA ASN A 57 -9.11 7.61 -2.51
C ASN A 57 -8.44 6.86 -1.31
N PRO A 58 -9.10 6.78 -0.14
CA PRO A 58 -8.52 6.16 1.06
C PRO A 58 -8.11 4.70 0.89
N GLU A 59 -8.90 3.90 0.18
CA GLU A 59 -8.58 2.50 -0.09
C GLU A 59 -7.30 2.39 -0.92
N THR A 60 -7.14 3.24 -1.94
CA THR A 60 -5.92 3.29 -2.75
C THR A 60 -4.71 3.69 -1.89
N VAL A 61 -4.88 4.64 -0.97
CA VAL A 61 -3.81 5.03 -0.03
C VAL A 61 -3.42 3.85 0.88
N LYS A 62 -4.40 3.12 1.41
CA LYS A 62 -4.18 1.91 2.19
C LYS A 62 -3.37 0.86 1.41
N GLU A 63 -3.74 0.61 0.16
CA GLU A 63 -3.05 -0.38 -0.67
C GLU A 63 -1.61 0.03 -0.96
N VAL A 64 -1.37 1.32 -1.26
CA VAL A 64 -0.03 1.84 -1.51
C VAL A 64 0.83 1.81 -0.23
N ILE A 65 0.25 2.08 0.95
CA ILE A 65 0.93 1.91 2.25
C ILE A 65 1.41 0.47 2.40
N ILE A 66 0.51 -0.51 2.23
CA ILE A 66 0.84 -1.92 2.37
C ILE A 66 1.90 -2.33 1.35
N TYR A 67 1.72 -1.96 0.08
CA TYR A 67 2.65 -2.26 -1.00
C TYR A 67 4.05 -1.67 -0.75
N SER A 68 4.13 -0.42 -0.28
CA SER A 68 5.40 0.25 -0.01
C SER A 68 6.26 -0.52 0.99
N GLN A 69 5.62 -1.17 1.96
CA GLN A 69 6.31 -1.90 3.02
C GLN A 69 6.55 -3.38 2.67
N LEU A 70 5.76 -3.97 1.78
CA LEU A 70 6.00 -5.33 1.28
C LEU A 70 7.10 -5.39 0.21
N ASN A 71 7.26 -4.33 -0.57
CA ASN A 71 8.22 -4.30 -1.66
C ASN A 71 9.63 -3.96 -1.16
N ASP A 72 10.61 -4.83 -1.44
CA ASP A 72 12.00 -4.69 -0.97
C ASP A 72 12.65 -3.36 -1.37
N PHE A 73 12.34 -2.87 -2.57
CA PHE A 73 12.86 -1.59 -3.04
C PHE A 73 12.17 -0.43 -2.32
N TRP A 74 10.83 -0.41 -2.30
CA TRP A 74 10.10 0.73 -1.75
C TRP A 74 10.24 0.89 -0.24
N ARG A 75 10.38 -0.19 0.54
CA ARG A 75 10.52 -0.06 2.00
C ARG A 75 11.79 0.68 2.41
N THR A 76 12.82 0.68 1.56
CA THR A 76 14.07 1.44 1.81
C THR A 76 13.95 2.93 1.53
N ILE A 77 12.95 3.32 0.73
CA ILE A 77 12.71 4.72 0.32
C ILE A 77 11.58 5.34 1.15
N VAL A 78 10.54 4.56 1.44
CA VAL A 78 9.29 5.02 2.04
C VAL A 78 9.31 4.77 3.54
N VAL A 79 9.91 5.71 4.27
CA VAL A 79 10.12 5.64 5.73
C VAL A 79 9.27 6.65 6.52
N ASN A 80 8.61 7.59 5.83
CA ASN A 80 7.69 8.56 6.42
C ASN A 80 6.58 8.96 5.43
N PRO A 81 5.47 9.57 5.88
CA PRO A 81 4.37 9.94 4.99
C PRO A 81 4.72 10.94 3.88
N ASP A 82 5.72 11.80 4.06
CA ASP A 82 6.15 12.71 3.00
C ASP A 82 6.80 11.94 1.83
N SER A 83 7.63 10.94 2.14
CA SER A 83 8.20 10.03 1.14
C SER A 83 7.12 9.17 0.47
N LEU A 84 6.10 8.72 1.22
CA LEU A 84 4.93 8.03 0.69
C LEU A 84 4.18 8.90 -0.32
N ARG A 85 3.84 10.14 0.06
CA ARG A 85 3.14 11.12 -0.79
C ARG A 85 3.93 11.44 -2.05
N LYS A 86 5.25 11.69 -1.91
CA LYS A 86 6.16 12.01 -3.02
C LYS A 86 6.21 10.91 -4.08
N HIS A 87 6.18 9.64 -3.66
CA HIS A 87 6.31 8.49 -4.56
C HIS A 87 4.98 7.80 -4.89
N PHE A 88 3.86 8.38 -4.44
CA PHE A 88 2.54 7.75 -4.47
C PHE A 88 2.15 7.22 -5.85
N ASP A 89 2.19 8.07 -6.88
CA ASP A 89 1.75 7.68 -8.22
C ASP A 89 2.65 6.61 -8.85
N LYS A 90 3.96 6.69 -8.60
CA LYS A 90 4.92 5.67 -9.06
C LYS A 90 4.63 4.31 -8.41
N MET A 91 4.40 4.30 -7.11
CA MET A 91 4.05 3.07 -6.39
C MET A 91 2.70 2.52 -6.83
N ARG A 92 1.69 3.38 -7.04
CA ARG A 92 0.37 2.97 -7.51
C ARG A 92 0.44 2.29 -8.88
N LEU A 93 1.20 2.85 -9.83
CA LEU A 93 1.40 2.23 -11.14
C LEU A 93 2.14 0.90 -11.04
N GLN A 94 3.20 0.84 -10.23
CA GLN A 94 3.95 -0.40 -10.03
C GLN A 94 3.10 -1.48 -9.37
N LEU A 95 2.28 -1.12 -8.38
CA LEU A 95 1.31 -2.00 -7.73
C LEU A 95 0.35 -2.62 -8.76
N ARG A 96 -0.26 -1.81 -9.64
CA ARG A 96 -1.16 -2.29 -10.69
C ARG A 96 -0.45 -3.26 -11.64
N LYS A 97 0.79 -2.97 -12.01
CA LYS A 97 1.63 -3.87 -12.83
C LYS A 97 1.93 -5.20 -12.13
N ASP A 98 2.24 -5.16 -10.83
CA ASP A 98 2.54 -6.35 -10.02
C ASP A 98 1.28 -7.21 -9.80
N LEU A 99 0.11 -6.58 -9.70
CA LEU A 99 -1.20 -7.23 -9.72
C LEU A 99 -1.63 -7.72 -11.12
N GLY A 100 -0.93 -7.30 -12.17
CA GLY A 100 -1.24 -7.65 -13.56
C GLY A 100 -2.53 -7.02 -14.09
N GLU A 101 -2.90 -5.85 -13.57
CA GLU A 101 -4.07 -5.06 -13.97
C GLU A 101 -3.80 -4.13 -15.15
N ASP A 102 -2.53 -3.89 -15.47
CA ASP A 102 -2.10 -3.04 -16.60
C ASP A 102 -1.89 -3.82 -17.91
N LYS A 103 -2.43 -5.04 -18.04
CA LYS A 103 -2.31 -5.78 -19.30
C LYS A 103 -3.34 -5.24 -20.32
N PRO A 104 -2.91 -4.68 -21.47
CA PRO A 104 -3.80 -4.55 -22.61
C PRO A 104 -4.28 -5.95 -23.02
N ASN A 105 -5.51 -6.03 -23.53
CA ASN A 105 -6.19 -7.26 -23.94
C ASN A 105 -5.54 -7.85 -25.21
N ASN A 106 -4.26 -8.21 -25.14
CA ASN A 106 -3.58 -8.94 -26.20
C ASN A 106 -3.69 -10.43 -25.86
N GLY A 107 -4.15 -11.20 -26.84
CA GLY A 107 -4.57 -12.61 -26.74
C GLY A 107 -3.55 -13.58 -26.13
N PRO A 108 -3.85 -14.89 -26.13
CA PRO A 108 -3.07 -15.88 -25.37
C PRO A 108 -1.59 -15.84 -25.78
N SER A 109 -0.76 -15.32 -24.88
CA SER A 109 0.70 -15.34 -25.03
C SER A 109 1.15 -16.79 -24.96
N THR A 110 1.62 -17.31 -26.09
CA THR A 110 2.11 -18.68 -26.30
C THR A 110 3.47 -18.94 -25.65
N TYR A 111 4.00 -18.01 -24.86
CA TYR A 111 5.31 -18.17 -24.19
C TYR A 111 5.16 -18.64 -22.75
N ASP A 112 5.74 -19.81 -22.46
CA ASP A 112 5.84 -20.37 -21.12
C ASP A 112 7.01 -19.71 -20.36
N SER A 113 6.83 -18.43 -20.01
CA SER A 113 7.70 -17.76 -19.04
C SER A 113 7.63 -18.47 -17.68
N PRO A 114 8.61 -18.30 -16.76
CA PRO A 114 8.57 -18.91 -15.42
C PRO A 114 7.42 -18.31 -14.59
N LYS A 115 6.21 -18.83 -14.82
CA LYS A 115 4.94 -18.30 -14.31
C LYS A 115 4.86 -18.45 -12.79
N THR A 116 5.56 -19.43 -12.21
CA THR A 116 5.41 -19.85 -10.81
C THR A 116 5.85 -18.79 -9.80
N ALA A 117 7.06 -18.22 -9.93
CA ALA A 117 7.55 -17.23 -8.95
C ALA A 117 6.77 -15.90 -9.01
N ARG A 118 6.45 -15.41 -10.21
CA ARG A 118 5.65 -14.19 -10.40
C ARG A 118 4.21 -14.38 -9.92
N ASN A 119 3.61 -15.55 -10.16
CA ASN A 119 2.28 -15.87 -9.67
C ASN A 119 2.26 -15.96 -8.13
N LYS A 120 3.28 -16.54 -7.52
CA LYS A 120 3.42 -16.59 -6.06
C LYS A 120 3.49 -15.18 -5.46
N LYS A 121 4.37 -14.32 -5.95
CA LYS A 121 4.51 -12.93 -5.49
C LYS A 121 3.20 -12.13 -5.66
N ARG A 122 2.50 -12.32 -6.78
CA ARG A 122 1.18 -11.71 -7.02
C ARG A 122 0.13 -12.22 -6.03
N GLN A 123 0.09 -13.51 -5.76
CA GLN A 123 -0.86 -14.11 -4.82
C GLN A 123 -0.63 -13.62 -3.39
N GLU A 124 0.64 -13.53 -2.97
CA GLU A 124 1.04 -12.95 -1.69
C GLU A 124 0.60 -11.49 -1.58
N LEU A 125 0.83 -10.70 -2.64
CA LEU A 125 0.40 -9.31 -2.69
C LEU A 125 -1.12 -9.19 -2.60
N GLN A 126 -1.88 -9.98 -3.35
CA GLN A 126 -3.35 -10.00 -3.28
C GLN A 126 -3.85 -10.35 -1.87
N ARG A 127 -3.24 -11.36 -1.24
CA ARG A 127 -3.56 -11.77 0.13
C ARG A 127 -3.27 -10.65 1.13
N ALA A 128 -2.13 -9.98 1.01
CA ALA A 128 -1.75 -8.90 1.92
C ALA A 128 -2.64 -7.66 1.78
N LEU A 129 -3.19 -7.41 0.59
CA LEU A 129 -4.18 -6.36 0.34
C LEU A 129 -5.60 -6.77 0.75
N GLY A 130 -5.82 -8.02 1.17
CA GLY A 130 -7.15 -8.54 1.50
C GLY A 130 -8.06 -8.71 0.28
N ARG A 131 -7.50 -8.71 -0.94
CA ARG A 131 -8.26 -8.96 -2.17
C ARG A 131 -8.51 -10.46 -2.27
N ARG A 132 -9.77 -10.90 -2.26
CA ARG A 132 -10.12 -12.33 -2.42
C ARG A 132 -9.46 -12.88 -3.68
N VAL A 133 -8.68 -13.94 -3.51
CA VAL A 133 -8.22 -14.77 -4.62
C VAL A 133 -9.38 -15.71 -4.97
N GLU A 134 -10.39 -15.22 -5.69
CA GLU A 134 -11.34 -16.15 -6.31
C GLU A 134 -10.54 -16.96 -7.34
N PRO A 135 -10.43 -18.30 -7.19
CA PRO A 135 -9.82 -19.10 -8.23
C PRO A 135 -10.58 -18.82 -9.52
N ARG A 136 -9.88 -18.58 -10.63
CA ARG A 136 -10.52 -18.56 -11.95
C ARG A 136 -11.30 -19.86 -12.03
N ARG A 137 -12.64 -19.78 -11.96
CA ARG A 137 -13.48 -20.93 -12.24
C ARG A 137 -13.12 -21.33 -13.65
N TYR A 138 -12.38 -22.43 -13.80
CA TYR A 138 -12.28 -23.07 -15.09
C TYR A 138 -13.72 -23.43 -15.44
N ARG A 139 -14.29 -22.71 -16.39
CA ARG A 139 -15.47 -23.17 -17.11
C ARG A 139 -15.02 -24.49 -17.72
N LYS A 140 -15.46 -25.61 -17.15
CA LYS A 140 -15.47 -26.86 -17.91
C LYS A 140 -16.50 -26.59 -18.99
N ASP A 141 -16.02 -26.29 -20.18
CA ASP A 141 -16.83 -26.36 -21.37
C ASP A 141 -17.23 -27.85 -21.49
N GLU A 142 -18.53 -28.09 -21.35
CA GLU A 142 -19.19 -29.39 -21.53
C GLU A 142 -19.65 -29.52 -22.98
#